data_AF-A0A944SK10-F1
#
_entry.id   AF-A0A944SK10-F1
#
_cell.length_a   1.000
_cell.length_b   1.000
_cell.length_c   1.000
_cell.angle_alpha   90.00
_cell.angle_beta   90.00
_cell.angle_gamma   90.00
#
_symmetry.space_group_name_H-M   'P 1'
#
loop_
_entity.id
_entity.type
_entity.pdbx_description
1 polymer ?
#
loop_
_entity_poly.entity_id
_entity_poly.type
_entity_poly.pdbx_seq_one_letter_code
_entity_poly.pdbx_strand_id
1 'polypeptide(L)'
;MYDIEMHKPSEDFFRCWQAAGRHLQTLAQGAPLSWLKANLTPPFLEHLSFRVGNQLFFIRIEDADDRIDVPGNPGGVQMIANGCKGHACLMPMRRTGSEWAPVENGWGLINAKMSTPIDPAALVTDEEIEMTDWELHDFAVQIVRDHIEKDLGYQIMSSQGNPDVDPSIWLVGDHGPEWVVVRSVTYPDFEASLPANIAEISANCSRISPIGQFASVSVANSADAFDPSGNVPALPLWRGHQMFVRFEGLGPVSVQ
;
A
#
# COMPACT_ATOMS: atom_id res chain seq x y z
N MET A 1 -15.17 7.57 11.56
CA MET A 1 -14.77 8.30 10.34
C MET A 1 -13.33 8.73 10.52
N TYR A 2 -12.43 8.24 9.67
CA TYR A 2 -11.08 8.78 9.59
C TYR A 2 -11.13 9.97 8.64
N ASP A 3 -10.58 11.11 9.05
CA ASP A 3 -10.38 12.25 8.15
C ASP A 3 -9.24 11.87 7.19
N ILE A 4 -9.59 11.59 5.93
CA ILE A 4 -8.66 11.14 4.90
C ILE A 4 -8.07 12.40 4.28
N GLU A 5 -6.84 12.72 4.64
CA GLU A 5 -6.13 13.88 4.10
C GLU A 5 -5.86 13.69 2.60
N MET A 6 -6.59 14.45 1.77
CA MET A 6 -6.52 14.42 0.30
C MET A 6 -5.62 15.54 -0.26
N HIS A 7 -4.85 16.23 0.58
CA HIS A 7 -4.02 17.35 0.14
C HIS A 7 -2.87 16.86 -0.75
N LYS A 8 -2.76 17.48 -1.92
CA LYS A 8 -1.61 17.27 -2.82
C LYS A 8 -0.34 17.74 -2.09
N PRO A 9 0.71 16.90 -1.99
CA PRO A 9 1.93 17.31 -1.32
C PRO A 9 2.58 18.52 -1.99
N SER A 10 3.28 19.34 -1.18
CA SER A 10 4.02 20.49 -1.68
C SER A 10 5.15 20.06 -2.64
N GLU A 11 5.58 20.97 -3.52
CA GLU A 11 6.72 20.70 -4.41
C GLU A 11 8.01 20.43 -3.62
N ASP A 12 8.21 21.14 -2.50
CA ASP A 12 9.36 20.94 -1.62
C ASP A 12 9.34 19.54 -0.98
N PHE A 13 8.17 19.08 -0.52
CA PHE A 13 8.01 17.71 -0.02
C PHE A 13 8.21 16.67 -1.12
N PHE A 14 7.70 16.90 -2.34
CA PHE A 14 7.94 16.01 -3.47
C PHE A 14 9.44 15.83 -3.76
N ARG A 15 10.22 16.92 -3.69
CA ARG A 15 11.68 16.85 -3.88
C ARG A 15 12.38 16.09 -2.74
N CYS A 16 11.92 16.28 -1.50
CA CYS A 16 12.40 15.52 -0.34
C CYS A 16 12.12 14.01 -0.50
N TRP A 17 10.88 13.67 -0.84
CA TRP A 17 10.41 12.32 -1.12
C TRP A 17 11.19 11.64 -2.25
N GLN A 18 11.43 12.36 -3.35
CA GLN A 18 12.21 11.85 -4.46
C GLN A 18 13.66 11.56 -4.05
N ALA A 19 14.28 12.42 -3.24
CA ALA A 19 15.63 12.21 -2.73
C ALA A 19 15.71 10.98 -1.81
N ALA A 20 14.75 10.82 -0.90
CA ALA A 20 14.62 9.65 -0.04
C ALA A 20 14.51 8.34 -0.84
N GLY A 21 13.61 8.28 -1.83
CA GLY A 21 13.45 7.11 -2.69
C GLY A 21 14.72 6.76 -3.46
N ARG A 22 15.41 7.77 -4.02
CA ARG A 22 16.70 7.58 -4.72
C ARG A 22 17.81 7.08 -3.79
N HIS A 23 17.87 7.57 -2.56
CA HIS A 23 18.82 7.12 -1.55
C HIS A 23 18.65 5.62 -1.28
N LEU A 24 17.42 5.20 -0.96
CA LEU A 24 17.07 3.80 -0.71
C LEU A 24 17.39 2.91 -1.92
N GLN A 25 17.03 3.36 -3.13
CA GLN A 25 17.30 2.63 -4.37
C GLN A 25 18.81 2.46 -4.63
N THR A 26 19.62 3.44 -4.25
CA THR A 26 21.09 3.40 -4.41
C THR A 26 21.72 2.39 -3.46
N LEU A 27 21.26 2.34 -2.22
CA LEU A 27 21.76 1.38 -1.22
C LEU A 27 21.31 -0.05 -1.49
N ALA A 28 20.12 -0.21 -2.08
CA ALA A 28 19.60 -1.50 -2.49
C ALA A 28 20.39 -2.17 -3.64
N GLN A 29 21.42 -1.56 -4.22
CA GLN A 29 22.23 -2.21 -5.28
C GLN A 29 22.88 -3.54 -4.82
N GLY A 30 22.96 -3.81 -3.51
CA GLY A 30 23.39 -5.10 -2.96
C GLY A 30 22.27 -6.08 -2.55
N ALA A 31 21.00 -5.65 -2.47
CA ALA A 31 19.87 -6.49 -2.03
C ALA A 31 18.60 -6.15 -2.82
N PRO A 32 17.88 -7.13 -3.43
CA PRO A 32 16.74 -6.85 -4.27
C PRO A 32 15.60 -6.21 -3.45
N LEU A 33 15.47 -4.89 -3.56
CA LEU A 33 14.37 -4.11 -3.00
C LEU A 33 13.17 -4.17 -3.94
N SER A 34 12.02 -4.54 -3.41
CA SER A 34 10.73 -4.50 -4.13
C SER A 34 9.87 -3.38 -3.57
N TRP A 35 9.57 -2.36 -4.37
CA TRP A 35 8.67 -1.28 -3.96
C TRP A 35 7.24 -1.78 -3.80
N LEU A 36 6.61 -1.42 -2.67
CA LEU A 36 5.18 -1.59 -2.43
C LEU A 36 4.47 -0.26 -2.69
N LYS A 37 4.98 0.83 -2.11
CA LYS A 37 4.56 2.21 -2.39
C LYS A 37 5.76 3.07 -2.75
N ALA A 38 5.73 3.61 -3.97
CA ALA A 38 6.69 4.56 -4.51
C ALA A 38 6.00 5.67 -5.31
N ASN A 39 4.84 6.12 -4.84
CA ASN A 39 4.10 7.27 -5.37
C ASN A 39 3.54 8.12 -4.23
N LEU A 40 3.12 9.35 -4.56
CA LEU A 40 2.49 10.28 -3.63
C LEU A 40 0.97 10.37 -3.83
N THR A 41 0.31 9.21 -3.97
CA THR A 41 -1.15 9.14 -4.00
C THR A 41 -1.68 9.13 -2.56
N PRO A 42 -2.53 10.11 -2.16
CA PRO A 42 -3.12 10.15 -0.83
C PRO A 42 -4.17 9.03 -0.66
N PRO A 43 -4.58 8.73 0.59
CA PRO A 43 -4.00 9.20 1.85
C PRO A 43 -2.63 8.60 2.18
N PHE A 44 -1.95 9.19 3.17
CA PHE A 44 -0.63 8.76 3.62
C PHE A 44 -0.68 8.19 5.04
N LEU A 45 -0.60 6.86 5.15
CA LEU A 45 -0.14 6.20 6.38
C LEU A 45 1.39 6.21 6.43
N GLU A 46 2.00 5.97 5.28
CA GLU A 46 3.41 6.06 4.97
C GLU A 46 3.65 6.77 3.63
N HIS A 47 4.87 7.26 3.42
CA HIS A 47 5.29 7.97 2.20
C HIS A 47 5.98 7.05 1.19
N LEU A 48 6.64 6.03 1.69
CA LEU A 48 7.34 5.01 0.92
C LEU A 48 7.18 3.68 1.65
N SER A 49 7.08 2.58 0.91
CA SER A 49 7.17 1.24 1.48
C SER A 49 7.81 0.28 0.52
N PHE A 50 8.59 -0.65 1.07
CA PHE A 50 9.30 -1.65 0.29
C PHE A 50 9.49 -2.95 1.07
N ARG A 51 9.82 -4.01 0.33
CA ARG A 51 10.22 -5.31 0.85
C ARG A 51 11.69 -5.58 0.50
N VAL A 52 12.43 -6.14 1.46
CA VAL A 52 13.73 -6.78 1.25
C VAL A 52 13.65 -8.17 1.87
N GLY A 53 13.91 -9.23 1.08
CA GLY A 53 13.69 -10.60 1.54
C GLY A 53 12.24 -10.83 1.99
N ASN A 54 12.04 -11.37 3.19
CA ASN A 54 10.72 -11.57 3.80
C ASN A 54 10.26 -10.40 4.71
N GLN A 55 11.02 -9.30 4.77
CA GLN A 55 10.75 -8.16 5.67
C GLN A 55 10.11 -6.98 4.93
N LEU A 56 9.12 -6.35 5.57
CA LEU A 56 8.43 -5.16 5.09
C LEU A 56 8.86 -3.91 5.85
N PHE A 57 9.06 -2.81 5.15
CA PHE A 57 9.47 -1.52 5.70
C PHE A 57 8.50 -0.44 5.23
N PHE A 58 7.90 0.26 6.19
CA PHE A 58 6.99 1.38 5.96
C PHE A 58 7.64 2.64 6.48
N ILE A 59 7.76 3.66 5.62
CA ILE A 59 8.62 4.81 5.87
C ILE A 59 7.78 6.08 5.93
N ARG A 60 7.90 6.77 7.05
CA ARG A 60 7.53 8.18 7.17
C ARG A 60 8.78 9.04 7.04
N ILE A 61 8.81 9.83 5.99
CA ILE A 61 9.79 10.92 5.83
C ILE A 61 9.43 12.05 6.79
N GLU A 62 10.44 12.62 7.43
CA GLU A 62 10.31 13.80 8.30
C GLU A 62 11.28 14.89 7.83
N ASP A 63 10.93 16.16 8.00
CA ASP A 63 11.88 17.25 7.86
C ASP A 63 12.56 17.49 9.20
N ALA A 64 13.84 17.17 9.29
CA ALA A 64 14.61 17.27 10.53
C ALA A 64 14.75 18.72 11.05
N ASP A 65 14.47 19.72 10.21
CA ASP A 65 14.51 21.13 10.57
C ASP A 65 13.10 21.75 10.73
N ASP A 66 12.02 20.96 10.60
CA ASP A 66 10.61 21.38 10.69
C ASP A 66 10.25 22.61 9.81
N ARG A 67 10.79 22.67 8.59
CA ARG A 67 10.63 23.82 7.66
C ARG A 67 9.57 23.62 6.60
N ILE A 68 9.21 22.38 6.30
CA ILE A 68 8.19 22.05 5.31
C ILE A 68 7.04 21.28 5.96
N ASP A 69 5.86 21.44 5.37
CA ASP A 69 4.71 20.62 5.71
C ASP A 69 4.90 19.19 5.18
N VAL A 70 4.73 18.21 6.08
CA VAL A 70 4.89 16.79 5.81
C VAL A 70 3.51 16.13 5.92
N PRO A 71 2.92 15.68 4.79
CA PRO A 71 1.55 15.19 4.78
C PRO A 71 1.38 13.90 5.59
N GLY A 72 0.14 13.57 5.94
CA GLY A 72 -0.20 12.33 6.61
C GLY A 72 0.00 12.33 8.12
N ASN A 73 -0.68 11.40 8.77
CA ASN A 73 -0.69 11.27 10.23
C ASN A 73 0.60 10.60 10.75
N PRO A 74 1.31 11.18 11.74
CA PRO A 74 2.48 10.54 12.39
C PRO A 74 2.21 9.12 12.90
N GLY A 75 1.00 8.83 13.38
CA GLY A 75 0.62 7.49 13.85
C GLY A 75 0.36 6.48 12.73
N GLY A 76 0.20 6.94 11.49
CA GLY A 76 -0.15 6.10 10.33
C GLY A 76 0.90 5.03 10.04
N VAL A 77 2.18 5.39 10.09
CA VAL A 77 3.29 4.46 9.78
C VAL A 77 3.33 3.31 10.78
N GLN A 78 3.00 3.59 12.05
CA GLN A 78 2.94 2.57 13.08
C GLN A 78 1.73 1.65 12.91
N MET A 79 0.59 2.21 12.49
CA MET A 79 -0.63 1.45 12.25
C MET A 79 -0.41 0.42 11.13
N ILE A 80 0.08 0.86 9.97
CA ILE A 80 0.32 -0.03 8.83
C ILE A 80 1.42 -1.05 9.16
N ALA A 81 2.51 -0.65 9.81
CA ALA A 81 3.55 -1.59 10.21
C ALA A 81 3.04 -2.66 11.19
N ASN A 82 2.18 -2.31 12.13
CA ASN A 82 1.58 -3.30 13.03
C ASN A 82 0.63 -4.24 12.26
N GLY A 83 -0.25 -3.69 11.42
CA GLY A 83 -1.23 -4.46 10.63
C GLY A 83 -0.58 -5.43 9.65
N CYS A 84 0.56 -5.02 9.09
CA CYS A 84 1.36 -5.83 8.18
C CYS A 84 2.54 -6.53 8.86
N LYS A 85 2.61 -6.61 10.20
CA LYS A 85 3.74 -7.20 10.95
C LYS A 85 5.13 -6.85 10.35
N GLY A 86 5.31 -5.57 10.03
CA GLY A 86 6.50 -5.01 9.40
C GLY A 86 7.17 -3.98 10.30
N HIS A 87 8.14 -3.27 9.72
CA HIS A 87 8.95 -2.27 10.44
C HIS A 87 8.43 -0.86 10.14
N ALA A 88 8.03 -0.14 11.20
CA ALA A 88 7.77 1.28 11.13
C ALA A 88 9.08 2.05 11.17
N CYS A 89 9.38 2.76 10.10
CA CYS A 89 10.62 3.50 9.93
C CYS A 89 10.34 5.00 9.82
N LEU A 90 11.15 5.80 10.50
CA LEU A 90 11.28 7.22 10.22
C LEU A 90 12.52 7.42 9.36
N MET A 91 12.43 8.36 8.43
CA MET A 91 13.56 8.84 7.64
C MET A 91 13.66 10.36 7.79
N PRO A 92 14.39 10.83 8.83
CA PRO A 92 14.65 12.26 8.98
C PRO A 92 15.52 12.73 7.81
N MET A 93 15.01 13.70 7.05
CA MET A 93 15.68 14.31 5.92
C MET A 93 16.03 15.75 6.26
N ARG A 94 17.19 16.23 5.81
CA ARG A 94 17.60 17.63 5.95
C ARG A 94 17.88 18.24 4.59
N ARG A 95 17.47 19.50 4.42
CA ARG A 95 17.81 20.29 3.24
C ARG A 95 19.13 21.01 3.45
N THR A 96 20.12 20.71 2.60
CA THR A 96 21.39 21.44 2.49
C THR A 96 21.46 22.13 1.13
N GLY A 97 21.31 23.45 1.13
CA GLY A 97 21.16 24.21 -0.11
C GLY A 97 19.85 23.86 -0.83
N SER A 98 19.95 23.32 -2.05
CA SER A 98 18.81 22.89 -2.87
C SER A 98 18.56 21.38 -2.83
N GLU A 99 19.39 20.62 -2.11
CA GLU A 99 19.35 19.15 -2.06
C GLU A 99 18.83 18.66 -0.71
N TRP A 100 18.16 17.51 -0.75
CA TRP A 100 17.71 16.77 0.43
C TRP A 100 18.56 15.52 0.61
N ALA A 101 18.94 15.23 1.84
CA ALA A 101 19.66 14.00 2.19
C ALA A 101 19.16 13.46 3.54
N PRO A 102 19.23 12.15 3.78
CA PRO A 102 18.98 11.60 5.11
C PRO A 102 19.96 12.18 6.13
N VAL A 103 19.46 12.44 7.34
CA VAL A 103 20.30 12.85 8.48
C VAL A 103 21.11 11.67 8.99
N GLU A 104 20.50 10.49 8.98
CA GLU A 104 21.09 9.26 9.50
C GLU A 104 21.96 8.56 8.44
N ASN A 105 23.00 7.88 8.91
CA ASN A 105 23.93 7.14 8.05
C ASN A 105 23.29 5.86 7.47
N GLY A 106 23.97 5.24 6.51
CA GLY A 106 23.52 3.99 5.89
C GLY A 106 22.17 4.17 5.22
N TRP A 107 21.20 3.31 5.52
CA TRP A 107 19.85 3.38 4.97
C TRP A 107 19.08 4.67 5.30
N GLY A 108 19.55 5.46 6.26
CA GLY A 108 18.85 6.68 6.68
C GLY A 108 17.56 6.40 7.44
N LEU A 109 17.37 5.15 7.89
CA LEU A 109 16.15 4.67 8.55
C LEU A 109 16.40 4.46 10.04
N ILE A 110 15.45 4.92 10.85
CA ILE A 110 15.39 4.63 12.28
C ILE A 110 14.06 3.97 12.63
N ASN A 111 14.08 3.07 13.62
CA ASN A 111 12.87 2.48 14.15
C ASN A 111 12.02 3.56 14.83
N ALA A 112 10.75 3.68 14.43
CA ALA A 112 9.86 4.74 14.91
C ALA A 112 9.60 4.71 16.42
N LYS A 113 9.75 3.56 17.09
CA LYS A 113 9.58 3.44 18.55
C LYS A 113 10.88 3.53 19.33
N MET A 114 11.91 2.86 18.83
CA MET A 114 13.17 2.69 19.57
C MET A 114 14.21 3.77 19.23
N SER A 115 13.99 4.54 18.17
CA SER A 115 14.94 5.53 17.65
C SER A 115 16.34 4.94 17.37
N THR A 116 16.39 3.66 16.98
CA THR A 116 17.62 2.95 16.63
C THR A 116 17.75 2.81 15.11
N PRO A 117 18.95 2.89 14.53
CA PRO A 117 19.17 2.65 13.11
C PRO A 117 18.62 1.29 12.65
N ILE A 118 18.08 1.25 11.43
CA ILE A 118 17.61 0.02 10.77
C ILE A 118 18.50 -0.26 9.56
N ASP A 119 19.02 -1.48 9.49
CA ASP A 119 19.58 -2.07 8.28
C ASP A 119 18.62 -3.15 7.76
N PRO A 120 17.81 -2.87 6.72
CA PRO A 120 16.88 -3.83 6.13
C PRO A 120 17.50 -5.17 5.77
N ALA A 121 18.73 -5.20 5.25
CA ALA A 121 19.38 -6.43 4.83
C ALA A 121 19.73 -7.33 6.02
N ALA A 122 20.08 -6.74 7.16
CA ALA A 122 20.41 -7.47 8.38
C ALA A 122 19.20 -8.11 9.07
N LEU A 123 17.97 -7.71 8.70
CA LEU A 123 16.73 -8.23 9.27
C LEU A 123 16.11 -9.37 8.44
N VAL A 124 16.64 -9.64 7.25
CA VAL A 124 16.17 -10.73 6.40
C VAL A 124 16.45 -12.07 7.06
N THR A 125 15.45 -12.95 7.05
CA THR A 125 15.57 -14.33 7.51
C THR A 125 15.05 -15.30 6.44
N ASP A 126 15.33 -16.59 6.61
CA ASP A 126 14.78 -17.67 5.79
C ASP A 126 13.41 -18.17 6.32
N GLU A 127 12.83 -17.49 7.32
CA GLU A 127 11.52 -17.85 7.87
C GLU A 127 10.41 -17.56 6.87
N GLU A 128 9.50 -18.53 6.68
CA GLU A 128 8.27 -18.29 5.94
C GLU A 128 7.34 -17.43 6.79
N ILE A 129 7.07 -16.21 6.32
CA ILE A 129 6.15 -15.28 6.97
C ILE A 129 4.88 -15.20 6.14
N GLU A 130 3.76 -15.60 6.75
CA GLU A 130 2.44 -15.52 6.13
C GLU A 130 2.03 -14.05 5.97
N MET A 131 1.50 -13.70 4.80
CA MET A 131 0.93 -12.38 4.54
C MET A 131 -0.29 -12.14 5.43
N THR A 132 -0.39 -10.96 6.03
CA THR A 132 -1.61 -10.58 6.74
C THR A 132 -2.73 -10.19 5.78
N ASP A 133 -3.97 -10.13 6.29
CA ASP A 133 -5.13 -9.64 5.53
C ASP A 133 -4.90 -8.23 4.97
N TRP A 134 -4.18 -7.38 5.72
CA TRP A 134 -3.82 -6.04 5.25
C TRP A 134 -2.86 -6.11 4.07
N GLU A 135 -1.80 -6.93 4.15
CA GLU A 135 -0.86 -7.10 3.03
C GLU A 135 -1.56 -7.64 1.77
N LEU A 136 -2.45 -8.62 1.94
CA LEU A 136 -3.24 -9.16 0.84
C LEU A 136 -4.16 -8.09 0.24
N HIS A 137 -4.83 -7.30 1.07
CA HIS A 137 -5.72 -6.24 0.61
C HIS A 137 -4.95 -5.13 -0.12
N ASP A 138 -3.81 -4.69 0.40
CA ASP A 138 -2.96 -3.67 -0.25
C ASP A 138 -2.43 -4.17 -1.60
N PHE A 139 -2.03 -5.44 -1.68
CA PHE A 139 -1.65 -6.09 -2.94
C PHE A 139 -2.82 -6.15 -3.94
N ALA A 140 -4.03 -6.49 -3.50
CA ALA A 140 -5.22 -6.47 -4.33
C ALA A 140 -5.55 -5.05 -4.83
N VAL A 141 -5.44 -4.03 -3.96
CA VAL A 141 -5.59 -2.63 -4.36
C VAL A 141 -4.54 -2.25 -5.39
N GLN A 142 -3.29 -2.68 -5.26
CA GLN A 142 -2.24 -2.43 -6.26
C GLN A 142 -2.62 -3.02 -7.63
N ILE A 143 -3.12 -4.25 -7.70
CA ILE A 143 -3.57 -4.89 -8.95
C ILE A 143 -4.67 -4.05 -9.61
N VAL A 144 -5.67 -3.63 -8.83
CA VAL A 144 -6.81 -2.85 -9.34
C VAL A 144 -6.37 -1.46 -9.81
N ARG A 145 -5.47 -0.81 -9.07
CA ARG A 145 -4.88 0.49 -9.47
C ARG A 145 -4.12 0.37 -10.79
N ASP A 146 -3.27 -0.65 -10.92
CA ASP A 146 -2.50 -0.90 -12.13
C ASP A 146 -3.42 -1.11 -13.34
N HIS A 147 -4.52 -1.84 -13.17
CA HIS A 147 -5.53 -2.01 -14.22
C HIS A 147 -6.19 -0.68 -14.61
N ILE A 148 -6.63 0.11 -13.61
CA ILE A 148 -7.24 1.43 -13.84
C ILE A 148 -6.31 2.36 -14.62
N GLU A 149 -5.04 2.45 -14.22
CA GLU A 149 -4.07 3.38 -14.81
C GLU A 149 -3.50 2.89 -16.15
N LYS A 150 -3.14 1.59 -16.24
CA LYS A 150 -2.38 1.05 -17.38
C LYS A 150 -3.27 0.46 -18.47
N ASP A 151 -4.36 -0.20 -18.09
CA ASP A 151 -5.22 -0.89 -19.05
C ASP A 151 -6.39 -0.02 -19.47
N LEU A 152 -7.02 0.69 -18.51
CA LEU A 152 -8.15 1.58 -18.79
C LEU A 152 -7.74 3.03 -19.08
N GLY A 153 -6.56 3.45 -18.60
CA GLY A 153 -6.04 4.80 -18.83
C GLY A 153 -6.68 5.90 -17.98
N TYR A 154 -7.39 5.53 -16.91
CA TYR A 154 -8.02 6.50 -16.01
C TYR A 154 -7.02 7.03 -14.97
N GLN A 155 -7.26 8.26 -14.50
CA GLN A 155 -6.45 8.88 -13.46
C GLN A 155 -6.97 8.49 -12.06
N ILE A 156 -6.07 8.06 -11.19
CA ILE A 156 -6.37 7.85 -9.76
C ILE A 156 -6.28 9.17 -8.99
N MET A 157 -7.31 9.46 -8.20
CA MET A 157 -7.38 10.59 -7.28
C MET A 157 -6.79 10.25 -5.91
N SER A 158 -7.18 9.09 -5.38
CA SER A 158 -6.67 8.56 -4.12
C SER A 158 -6.78 7.04 -4.11
N SER A 159 -5.93 6.40 -3.29
CA SER A 159 -5.97 4.96 -3.08
C SER A 159 -5.38 4.60 -1.73
N GLN A 160 -5.98 3.63 -1.05
CA GLN A 160 -5.52 3.15 0.24
C GLN A 160 -5.77 1.64 0.37
N GLY A 161 -4.84 0.94 1.03
CA GLY A 161 -4.87 -0.50 1.20
C GLY A 161 -5.27 -0.96 2.61
N ASN A 162 -5.87 -0.10 3.44
CA ASN A 162 -6.39 -0.51 4.74
C ASN A 162 -7.73 -1.25 4.55
N PRO A 163 -7.83 -2.54 4.93
CA PRO A 163 -9.05 -3.32 4.74
C PRO A 163 -10.26 -2.78 5.52
N ASP A 164 -10.05 -1.96 6.56
CA ASP A 164 -11.11 -1.36 7.38
C ASP A 164 -11.64 -0.02 6.85
N VAL A 165 -11.10 0.46 5.72
CA VAL A 165 -11.46 1.76 5.13
C VAL A 165 -12.05 1.54 3.75
N ASP A 166 -13.20 2.19 3.50
CA ASP A 166 -13.84 2.22 2.20
C ASP A 166 -14.13 3.67 1.76
N PRO A 167 -14.10 3.95 0.45
CA PRO A 167 -13.70 3.05 -0.63
C PRO A 167 -12.17 2.89 -0.69
N SER A 168 -11.69 1.86 -1.40
CA SER A 168 -10.26 1.61 -1.57
C SER A 168 -9.61 2.57 -2.56
N ILE A 169 -10.33 2.98 -3.61
CA ILE A 169 -9.80 3.84 -4.69
C ILE A 169 -10.86 4.88 -5.08
N TRP A 170 -10.40 6.10 -5.37
CA TRP A 170 -11.14 7.11 -6.12
C TRP A 170 -10.43 7.37 -7.46
N LEU A 171 -11.19 7.45 -8.55
CA LEU A 171 -10.67 7.72 -9.89
C LEU A 171 -11.48 8.79 -10.61
N VAL A 172 -10.90 9.39 -11.65
CA VAL A 172 -11.58 10.33 -12.55
C VAL A 172 -12.19 9.54 -13.70
N GLY A 173 -13.51 9.32 -13.65
CA GLY A 173 -14.25 8.63 -14.70
C GLY A 173 -14.83 9.61 -15.73
N ASP A 174 -15.44 9.04 -16.77
CA ASP A 174 -15.97 9.81 -17.92
C ASP A 174 -17.14 10.74 -17.54
N HIS A 175 -17.80 10.45 -16.42
CA HIS A 175 -18.95 11.21 -15.91
C HIS A 175 -18.68 11.91 -14.57
N GLY A 176 -17.40 12.03 -14.19
CA GLY A 176 -16.96 12.62 -12.93
C GLY A 176 -16.23 11.60 -12.05
N PRO A 177 -15.96 11.93 -10.77
CA PRO A 177 -15.30 11.00 -9.86
C PRO A 177 -16.07 9.68 -9.74
N GLU A 178 -15.36 8.57 -9.59
CA GLU A 178 -15.94 7.25 -9.30
C GLU A 178 -15.16 6.62 -8.14
N TRP A 179 -15.83 5.78 -7.36
CA TRP A 179 -15.22 5.08 -6.24
C TRP A 179 -15.23 3.57 -6.46
N VAL A 180 -14.18 2.90 -6.00
CA VAL A 180 -14.01 1.46 -6.12
C VAL A 180 -13.82 0.84 -4.75
N VAL A 181 -14.68 -0.13 -4.42
CA VAL A 181 -14.50 -1.03 -3.29
C VAL A 181 -13.72 -2.26 -3.78
N VAL A 182 -12.54 -2.48 -3.21
CA VAL A 182 -11.74 -3.67 -3.51
C VAL A 182 -11.96 -4.69 -2.40
N ARG A 183 -12.13 -5.96 -2.76
CA ARG A 183 -12.09 -7.07 -1.81
C ARG A 183 -11.23 -8.19 -2.35
N SER A 184 -10.56 -8.88 -1.45
CA SER A 184 -9.64 -9.96 -1.76
C SER A 184 -10.04 -11.25 -1.06
N VAL A 185 -9.81 -12.37 -1.73
CA VAL A 185 -9.93 -13.71 -1.16
C VAL A 185 -8.69 -14.53 -1.48
N THR A 186 -8.44 -15.55 -0.68
CA THR A 186 -7.42 -16.56 -0.96
C THR A 186 -8.07 -17.81 -1.53
N TYR A 187 -7.37 -18.50 -2.45
CA TYR A 187 -7.79 -19.84 -2.89
C TYR A 187 -8.03 -20.73 -1.65
N PRO A 188 -9.12 -21.52 -1.58
CA PRO A 188 -9.97 -21.98 -2.69
C PRO A 188 -11.03 -21.01 -3.21
N ASP A 189 -11.23 -19.85 -2.59
CA ASP A 189 -12.24 -18.90 -3.03
C ASP A 189 -11.79 -18.13 -4.29
N PHE A 190 -12.69 -18.05 -5.27
CA PHE A 190 -12.43 -17.39 -6.56
C PHE A 190 -12.94 -15.96 -6.65
N GLU A 191 -13.98 -15.64 -5.87
CA GLU A 191 -14.66 -14.35 -5.90
C GLU A 191 -14.94 -13.85 -4.49
N ALA A 192 -14.53 -12.61 -4.22
CA ALA A 192 -14.88 -11.89 -3.02
C ALA A 192 -16.32 -11.39 -3.11
N SER A 193 -17.06 -11.49 -2.01
CA SER A 193 -18.39 -10.91 -1.92
C SER A 193 -18.35 -9.41 -1.71
N LEU A 194 -19.39 -8.70 -2.17
CA LEU A 194 -19.63 -7.32 -1.77
C LEU A 194 -19.69 -7.23 -0.23
N PRO A 195 -19.16 -6.15 0.37
CA PRO A 195 -19.22 -6.00 1.81
C PRO A 195 -20.68 -5.81 2.27
N ALA A 196 -21.01 -6.39 3.43
CA ALA A 196 -22.38 -6.36 3.95
C ALA A 196 -22.91 -4.92 4.19
N ASN A 197 -22.02 -3.95 4.43
CA ASN A 197 -22.34 -2.54 4.64
C ASN A 197 -22.28 -1.69 3.35
N ILE A 198 -22.37 -2.29 2.16
CA ILE A 198 -22.24 -1.55 0.88
C ILE A 198 -23.23 -0.37 0.74
N ALA A 199 -24.43 -0.49 1.30
CA ALA A 199 -25.41 0.60 1.29
C ALA A 199 -24.92 1.83 2.07
N GLU A 200 -24.22 1.62 3.20
CA GLU A 200 -23.64 2.70 3.99
C GLU A 200 -22.44 3.33 3.27
N ILE A 201 -21.59 2.50 2.65
CA ILE A 201 -20.46 2.97 1.83
C ILE A 201 -20.97 3.87 0.70
N SER A 202 -21.96 3.39 -0.07
CA SER A 202 -22.60 4.17 -1.13
C SER A 202 -23.20 5.49 -0.63
N ALA A 203 -23.91 5.46 0.50
CA ALA A 203 -24.50 6.66 1.08
C ALA A 203 -23.42 7.68 1.48
N ASN A 204 -22.29 7.23 2.03
CA ASN A 204 -21.17 8.09 2.39
C ASN A 204 -20.46 8.66 1.16
N CYS A 205 -20.24 7.84 0.12
CA CYS A 205 -19.57 8.24 -1.11
C CYS A 205 -20.43 9.17 -1.98
N SER A 206 -21.77 9.08 -1.88
CA SER A 206 -22.70 9.89 -2.68
C SER A 206 -22.54 11.40 -2.53
N ARG A 207 -21.86 11.86 -1.47
CA ARG A 207 -21.47 13.28 -1.28
C ARG A 207 -20.47 13.78 -2.33
N ILE A 208 -19.66 12.87 -2.89
CA ILE A 208 -18.67 13.15 -3.93
C ILE A 208 -19.14 12.56 -5.27
N SER A 209 -19.59 11.30 -5.28
CA SER A 209 -20.12 10.65 -6.48
C SER A 209 -21.08 9.50 -6.16
N PRO A 210 -22.18 9.35 -6.92
CA PRO A 210 -23.05 8.19 -6.83
C PRO A 210 -22.52 6.96 -7.59
N ILE A 211 -21.43 7.09 -8.35
CA ILE A 211 -20.92 6.04 -9.24
C ILE A 211 -19.93 5.15 -8.48
N GLY A 212 -20.38 3.95 -8.14
CA GLY A 212 -19.61 2.95 -7.40
C GLY A 212 -19.30 1.71 -8.21
N GLN A 213 -18.06 1.24 -8.09
CA GLN A 213 -17.59 0.01 -8.70
C GLN A 213 -17.01 -0.95 -7.64
N PHE A 214 -16.98 -2.22 -7.98
CA PHE A 214 -16.49 -3.30 -7.15
C PHE A 214 -15.42 -4.09 -7.88
N ALA A 215 -14.37 -4.44 -7.18
CA ALA A 215 -13.28 -5.27 -7.68
C ALA A 215 -13.08 -6.46 -6.74
N SER A 216 -13.25 -7.66 -7.28
CA SER A 216 -12.93 -8.91 -6.60
C SER A 216 -11.58 -9.43 -7.09
N VAL A 217 -10.63 -9.62 -6.18
CA VAL A 217 -9.30 -10.17 -6.47
C VAL A 217 -9.14 -11.49 -5.72
N SER A 218 -8.85 -12.58 -6.43
CA SER A 218 -8.48 -13.85 -5.80
C SER A 218 -6.99 -14.09 -5.98
N VAL A 219 -6.33 -14.53 -4.91
CA VAL A 219 -4.88 -14.78 -4.87
C VAL A 219 -4.62 -16.20 -4.38
N ALA A 220 -3.69 -16.88 -5.03
CA ALA A 220 -3.29 -18.23 -4.67
C ALA A 220 -1.77 -18.34 -4.54
N ASN A 221 -1.32 -19.20 -3.64
CA ASN A 221 0.08 -19.61 -3.61
C ASN A 221 0.40 -20.35 -4.92
N SER A 222 1.49 -19.98 -5.59
CA SER A 222 1.84 -20.61 -6.88
C SER A 222 2.27 -22.07 -6.78
N ALA A 223 2.64 -22.53 -5.57
CA ALA A 223 3.00 -23.91 -5.29
C ALA A 223 1.81 -24.77 -4.81
N ASP A 224 0.60 -24.21 -4.78
CA ASP A 224 -0.61 -24.94 -4.39
C ASP A 224 -0.88 -26.12 -5.33
N ALA A 225 -1.43 -27.20 -4.79
CA ALA A 225 -1.81 -28.38 -5.57
C ALA A 225 -3.10 -28.17 -6.39
N PHE A 226 -3.87 -27.12 -6.08
CA PHE A 226 -5.19 -26.82 -6.62
C PHE A 226 -6.12 -28.04 -6.58
N ASP A 227 -6.13 -28.74 -5.44
CA ASP A 227 -6.84 -30.00 -5.29
C ASP A 227 -8.36 -29.80 -5.40
N PRO A 228 -9.00 -30.24 -6.51
CA PRO A 228 -10.43 -30.04 -6.72
C PRO A 228 -11.28 -30.89 -5.75
N SER A 229 -10.68 -31.88 -5.08
CA SER A 229 -11.37 -32.71 -4.10
C SER A 229 -11.44 -32.09 -2.70
N GLY A 230 -10.65 -31.03 -2.45
CA GLY A 230 -10.59 -30.35 -1.15
C GLY A 230 -9.96 -31.19 -0.02
N ASN A 231 -9.28 -32.29 -0.35
CA ASN A 231 -8.61 -33.16 0.63
C ASN A 231 -7.26 -32.59 1.05
N VAL A 232 -6.57 -31.89 0.14
CA VAL A 232 -5.38 -31.10 0.43
C VAL A 232 -5.81 -29.65 0.68
N PRO A 233 -5.53 -29.08 1.87
CA PRO A 233 -5.84 -27.69 2.14
C PRO A 233 -5.00 -26.77 1.27
N ALA A 234 -5.58 -25.62 0.91
CA ALA A 234 -4.85 -24.58 0.21
C ALA A 234 -3.64 -24.11 1.02
N LEU A 235 -2.53 -23.82 0.32
CA LEU A 235 -1.34 -23.27 0.92
C LEU A 235 -1.55 -21.78 1.25
N PRO A 236 -1.04 -21.33 2.40
CA PRO A 236 -1.07 -19.91 2.75
C PRO A 236 -0.19 -19.08 1.80
N LEU A 237 -0.38 -17.76 1.81
CA LEU A 237 0.43 -16.84 1.02
C LEU A 237 1.68 -16.43 1.79
N TRP A 238 2.85 -16.79 1.27
CA TRP A 238 4.13 -16.48 1.89
C TRP A 238 4.77 -15.23 1.28
N ARG A 239 5.27 -14.32 2.14
CA ARG A 239 5.93 -13.09 1.70
C ARG A 239 7.10 -13.37 0.76
N GLY A 240 7.07 -12.71 -0.39
CA GLY A 240 8.15 -12.80 -1.39
C GLY A 240 8.13 -14.07 -2.24
N HIS A 241 7.17 -14.97 -2.02
CA HIS A 241 6.95 -16.12 -2.88
C HIS A 241 6.08 -15.72 -4.07
N GLN A 242 6.17 -16.50 -5.14
CA GLN A 242 5.34 -16.29 -6.32
C GLN A 242 3.87 -16.62 -6.01
N MET A 243 2.96 -15.82 -6.56
CA MET A 243 1.51 -15.97 -6.41
C MET A 243 0.85 -16.00 -7.78
N PHE A 244 -0.32 -16.63 -7.86
CA PHE A 244 -1.24 -16.48 -8.97
C PHE A 244 -2.36 -15.53 -8.58
N VAL A 245 -2.80 -14.72 -9.54
CA VAL A 245 -3.83 -13.70 -9.35
C VAL A 245 -4.93 -13.96 -10.35
N ARG A 246 -6.19 -13.91 -9.87
CA ARG A 246 -7.38 -13.81 -10.70
C ARG A 246 -8.05 -12.46 -10.42
N PHE A 247 -8.20 -11.66 -11.45
CA PHE A 247 -8.94 -10.40 -11.44
C PHE A 247 -9.60 -10.23 -12.81
N GLU A 248 -10.93 -10.05 -12.82
CA GLU A 248 -11.74 -10.02 -14.04
C GLU A 248 -12.12 -8.60 -14.49
N GLY A 249 -11.59 -7.58 -13.82
CA GLY A 249 -11.93 -6.18 -14.06
C GLY A 249 -12.93 -5.64 -13.04
N LEU A 250 -13.46 -4.46 -13.35
CA LEU A 250 -14.36 -3.71 -12.47
C LEU A 250 -15.82 -4.05 -12.79
N GLY A 251 -16.62 -4.31 -11.76
CA GLY A 251 -18.07 -4.51 -11.87
C GLY A 251 -18.86 -3.38 -11.20
N PRO A 252 -20.14 -3.16 -11.54
CA PRO A 252 -20.96 -2.15 -10.87
C PRO A 252 -21.27 -2.55 -9.42
N VAL A 253 -21.27 -1.58 -8.50
CA VAL A 253 -21.90 -1.77 -7.19
C VAL A 253 -23.41 -1.73 -7.37
N SER A 254 -24.01 -2.90 -7.62
CA SER A 254 -25.46 -3.02 -7.67
C SER A 254 -25.99 -3.36 -6.29
N VAL A 255 -26.53 -2.37 -5.59
CA VAL A 255 -27.31 -2.59 -4.37
C VAL A 255 -28.68 -3.08 -4.83
N GLN A 256 -29.04 -4.33 -4.52
CA GLN A 256 -30.43 -4.80 -4.62
C GLN A 256 -31.29 -4.13 -3.54
#